data_AF-A0A2S7U5N1-F1
#
_entry.id   AF-A0A2S7U5N1-F1
#
_cell.length_a   1.000
_cell.length_b   1.000
_cell.length_c   1.000
_cell.angle_alpha   90.00
_cell.angle_beta   90.00
_cell.angle_gamma   90.00
#
_symmetry.space_group_name_H-M   'P 1'
#
loop_
_entity.id
_entity.type
_entity.pdbx_description
1 polymer ?
#
loop_
_entity_poly.entity_id
_entity_poly.type
_entity_poly.pdbx_seq_one_letter_code
_entity_poly.pdbx_strand_id
1 'polypeptide(L)'
;MIQVVTILMDSLRMLLAKRLFWVSIFMSALIGLVYLSINLEPDGMTLLFGMEKFESDVICSGNPEGEWFYITLFTSYINRFWIGSGAILLALISTVSVFPEFTRAGTIEISLSKPVSRTGLFFVKYLGCMLFVALQSLLLAVLVFVAIGLRLEYWNWSIFWIVPVLTFAFSLIHSVQVLVGVVTKSSLVSLLVGVSFWVMVWMLQVSEQTMYLNSYAMVEEKMKVDWKSGEVTGLDEKQAEDLDAQGYYKLVKSVSAPFPKVRDVTLSLDQLVSFRDSGSILEQIDLLASVEKNDVQYKSQRAERRTRERHTMKYIYLSSLGFECVVLSLACFIFVRRDY
;
A
#
# COMPACT_ATOMS: atom_id res chain seq x y z
N MET A 1 8.27 25.80 -19.94
CA MET A 1 8.24 25.25 -18.55
C MET A 1 7.23 25.94 -17.65
N ILE A 2 7.12 27.28 -17.64
CA ILE A 2 6.18 28.02 -16.77
C ILE A 2 4.72 27.59 -16.96
N GLN A 3 4.25 27.41 -18.20
CA GLN A 3 2.85 27.02 -18.49
C GLN A 3 2.45 25.66 -17.91
N VAL A 4 3.34 24.66 -17.98
CA VAL A 4 3.11 23.30 -17.45
C VAL A 4 2.95 23.35 -15.93
N VAL A 5 3.84 24.11 -15.26
CA VAL A 5 3.80 24.31 -13.81
C VAL A 5 2.53 25.05 -13.40
N THR A 6 2.11 26.07 -14.16
CA THR A 6 0.87 26.79 -13.89
C THR A 6 -0.36 25.88 -13.97
N ILE A 7 -0.43 25.00 -14.98
CA ILE A 7 -1.55 24.05 -15.14
C ILE A 7 -1.52 22.99 -14.04
N LEU A 8 -0.34 22.54 -13.63
CA LEU A 8 -0.17 21.63 -12.51
C LEU A 8 -0.67 22.27 -11.20
N MET A 9 -0.23 23.49 -10.89
CA MET A 9 -0.66 24.25 -9.71
C MET A 9 -2.15 24.57 -9.75
N ASP A 10 -2.72 24.86 -10.91
CA ASP A 10 -4.16 25.08 -11.07
C ASP A 10 -4.96 23.80 -10.81
N SER A 11 -4.49 22.66 -11.34
CA SER A 11 -5.08 21.35 -11.08
C SER A 11 -5.00 20.97 -9.61
N LEU A 12 -3.88 21.29 -8.97
CA LEU A 12 -3.68 21.09 -7.54
C LEU A 12 -4.60 21.98 -6.72
N ARG A 13 -4.71 23.27 -7.04
CA ARG A 13 -5.66 24.20 -6.38
C ARG A 13 -7.10 23.72 -6.52
N MET A 14 -7.48 23.21 -7.68
CA MET A 14 -8.82 22.63 -7.90
C MET A 14 -9.06 21.41 -6.98
N LEU A 15 -8.04 20.58 -6.76
CA LEU A 15 -8.11 19.48 -5.81
C LEU A 15 -8.16 19.97 -4.36
N LEU A 16 -7.34 20.95 -3.98
CA LEU A 16 -7.31 21.58 -2.65
C LEU A 16 -8.66 22.22 -2.28
N ALA A 17 -9.39 22.73 -3.27
CA ALA A 17 -10.69 23.37 -3.08
C ALA A 17 -11.82 22.38 -2.75
N LYS A 18 -11.65 21.08 -3.06
CA LYS A 18 -12.68 20.06 -2.82
C LYS A 18 -12.67 19.68 -1.33
N ARG A 19 -13.87 19.58 -0.72
CA ARG A 19 -14.02 19.13 0.69
C ARG A 19 -13.39 17.75 0.93
N LEU A 20 -13.42 16.86 -0.06
CA LEU A 20 -12.82 15.54 -0.01
C LEU A 20 -11.30 15.56 0.22
N PHE A 21 -10.59 16.56 -0.32
CA PHE A 21 -9.16 16.74 -0.05
C PHE A 21 -8.90 16.94 1.45
N TRP A 22 -9.64 17.87 2.06
CA TRP A 22 -9.51 18.17 3.48
C TRP A 22 -9.88 17.00 4.37
N VAL A 23 -10.87 16.19 3.98
CA VAL A 23 -11.19 14.95 4.68
C VAL A 23 -10.02 13.97 4.64
N SER A 24 -9.38 13.80 3.47
CA SER A 24 -8.25 12.87 3.31
C SER A 24 -7.01 13.30 4.11
N ILE A 25 -6.69 14.59 4.09
CA ILE A 25 -5.63 15.17 4.91
C ILE A 25 -5.96 15.06 6.39
N PHE A 26 -7.17 15.43 6.80
CA PHE A 26 -7.59 15.36 8.19
C PHE A 26 -7.47 13.94 8.74
N MET A 27 -7.91 12.94 7.99
CA MET A 27 -7.87 11.56 8.44
C MET A 27 -6.44 11.01 8.52
N SER A 28 -5.57 11.39 7.57
CA SER A 28 -4.13 11.04 7.63
C SER A 28 -3.43 11.75 8.80
N ALA A 29 -3.77 13.01 9.05
CA ALA A 29 -3.26 13.78 10.17
C ALA A 29 -3.74 13.21 11.50
N LEU A 30 -5.02 12.81 11.61
CA LEU A 30 -5.60 12.20 12.79
C LEU A 30 -4.84 10.92 13.16
N ILE A 31 -4.57 10.05 12.19
CA ILE A 31 -3.85 8.79 12.43
C ILE A 31 -2.41 9.06 12.84
N GLY A 32 -1.72 9.99 12.17
CA GLY A 32 -0.37 10.39 12.57
C GLY A 32 -0.33 11.03 13.96
N LEU A 33 -1.34 11.82 14.33
CA LEU A 33 -1.45 12.42 15.68
C LEU A 33 -1.77 11.39 16.75
N VAL A 34 -2.64 10.42 16.47
CA VAL A 34 -2.92 9.30 17.40
C VAL A 34 -1.63 8.53 17.66
N TYR A 35 -0.85 8.24 16.62
CA TYR A 35 0.45 7.58 16.76
C TYR A 35 1.47 8.41 17.57
N LEU A 36 1.53 9.72 17.31
CA LEU A 36 2.38 10.66 18.06
C LEU A 36 1.97 10.81 19.53
N SER A 37 0.67 10.63 19.82
CA SER A 37 0.11 10.75 21.16
C SER A 37 0.48 9.61 22.10
N ILE A 38 0.94 8.48 21.55
CA ILE A 38 1.47 7.34 22.31
C ILE A 38 2.86 7.72 22.80
N ASN A 39 3.03 7.77 24.12
CA ASN A 39 4.30 8.02 24.77
C ASN A 39 4.71 6.84 25.65
N LEU A 40 6.02 6.55 25.64
CA LEU A 40 6.63 5.54 26.49
C LEU A 40 7.27 6.29 27.66
N GLU A 41 6.75 6.08 28.87
CA GLU A 41 7.28 6.63 30.11
C GLU A 41 8.13 5.54 30.82
N PRO A 42 9.01 5.90 31.78
CA PRO A 42 9.76 4.89 32.56
C PRO A 42 8.89 3.98 33.43
N ASP A 43 7.65 4.40 33.74
CA ASP A 43 6.71 3.73 34.66
C ASP A 43 5.47 3.14 33.92
N GLY A 44 5.54 3.04 32.59
CA GLY A 44 4.48 2.47 31.73
C GLY A 44 4.23 3.28 30.45
N MET A 45 3.11 3.01 29.79
CA MET A 45 2.69 3.71 28.56
C MET A 45 1.66 4.78 28.88
N THR A 46 1.80 5.96 28.28
CA THR A 46 0.77 7.00 28.33
C THR A 46 0.14 7.21 26.95
N LEU A 47 -1.19 7.18 26.91
CA LEU A 47 -2.01 7.40 25.73
C LEU A 47 -2.60 8.82 25.76
N LEU A 48 -2.80 9.40 24.57
CA LEU A 48 -3.42 10.71 24.38
C LEU A 48 -2.68 11.85 25.11
N PHE A 49 -1.35 11.91 25.03
CA PHE A 49 -0.55 12.93 25.71
C PHE A 49 -0.70 12.94 27.25
N GLY A 50 -0.90 11.76 27.86
CA GLY A 50 -0.94 11.62 29.32
C GLY A 50 -2.35 11.56 29.94
N MET A 51 -3.41 11.40 29.14
CA MET A 51 -4.77 11.27 29.66
C MET A 51 -5.07 9.87 30.21
N GLU A 52 -4.53 8.82 29.59
CA GLU A 52 -4.65 7.45 30.09
C GLU A 52 -3.25 6.88 30.35
N LYS A 53 -3.02 6.42 31.58
CA LYS A 53 -1.77 5.77 31.98
C LYS A 53 -2.01 4.27 32.10
N PHE A 54 -1.26 3.50 31.34
CA PHE A 54 -1.19 2.06 31.46
C PHE A 54 0.11 1.71 32.19
N GLU A 55 -0.01 1.44 33.49
CA GLU A 55 1.09 0.92 34.31
C GLU A 55 1.41 -0.50 33.83
N SER A 56 2.58 -0.68 33.24
CA SER A 56 3.07 -1.96 32.75
C SER A 56 4.59 -1.97 32.80
N ASP A 57 5.17 -2.84 33.62
CA ASP A 57 6.62 -3.04 33.73
C ASP A 57 7.28 -3.56 32.44
N VAL A 58 6.48 -4.00 31.46
CA VAL A 58 6.96 -4.59 30.20
C VAL A 58 7.11 -3.51 29.11
N ILE A 59 6.19 -2.54 29.05
CA ILE A 59 6.13 -1.51 28.00
C ILE A 59 6.59 -0.17 28.58
N CYS A 60 7.87 -0.08 28.90
CA CYS A 60 8.51 1.12 29.46
C CYS A 60 9.55 1.73 28.50
N SER A 61 9.82 3.02 28.70
CA SER A 61 10.92 3.74 28.05
C SER A 61 12.28 3.10 28.38
N GLY A 62 13.09 2.81 27.35
CA GLY A 62 14.41 2.21 27.50
C GLY A 62 14.45 0.68 27.59
N ASN A 63 13.30 0.00 27.58
CA ASN A 63 13.24 -1.46 27.47
C ASN A 63 13.05 -1.87 25.99
N PRO A 64 13.78 -2.87 25.45
CA PRO A 64 13.61 -3.38 24.09
C PRO A 64 12.16 -3.72 23.70
N GLU A 65 11.34 -4.15 24.66
CA GLU A 65 9.95 -4.54 24.40
C GLU A 65 9.03 -3.35 24.10
N GLY A 66 9.30 -2.17 24.68
CA GLY A 66 8.55 -0.95 24.41
C GLY A 66 8.84 -0.40 23.01
N GLU A 67 10.12 -0.42 22.60
CA GLU A 67 10.55 -0.06 21.24
C GLU A 67 9.93 -0.99 20.20
N TRP A 68 9.93 -2.30 20.44
CA TRP A 68 9.28 -3.29 19.57
C TRP A 68 7.78 -3.04 19.41
N PHE A 69 7.06 -2.78 20.50
CA PHE A 69 5.63 -2.51 20.45
C PHE A 69 5.32 -1.26 19.62
N TYR A 70 6.09 -0.19 19.82
CA TYR A 70 5.89 1.08 19.10
C TYR A 70 6.16 0.94 17.59
N ILE A 71 7.19 0.18 17.21
CA ILE A 71 7.50 -0.14 15.81
C ILE A 71 6.44 -1.06 15.20
N THR A 72 5.96 -2.05 15.96
CA THR A 72 4.93 -3.00 15.52
C THR A 72 3.58 -2.33 15.30
N LEU A 73 3.21 -1.38 16.16
CA LEU A 73 2.02 -0.55 15.94
C LEU A 73 2.07 0.17 14.59
N PHE A 74 3.21 0.75 14.25
CA PHE A 74 3.39 1.41 12.97
C PHE A 74 3.37 0.41 11.81
N THR A 75 4.20 -0.63 11.86
CA THR A 75 4.41 -1.55 10.73
C THR A 75 3.22 -2.48 10.50
N SER A 76 2.64 -3.04 11.56
CA SER A 76 1.54 -3.99 11.43
C SER A 76 0.19 -3.30 11.25
N TYR A 77 -0.07 -2.20 11.96
CA TYR A 77 -1.37 -1.54 11.92
C TYR A 77 -1.40 -0.38 10.93
N ILE A 78 -0.56 0.64 11.12
CA ILE A 78 -0.60 1.85 10.29
C ILE A 78 -0.17 1.54 8.85
N ASN A 79 0.94 0.86 8.63
CA ASN A 79 1.40 0.56 7.29
C ASN A 79 0.43 -0.38 6.56
N ARG A 80 0.06 -1.51 7.18
CA ARG A 80 -0.79 -2.50 6.51
C ARG A 80 -2.23 -2.04 6.27
N PHE A 81 -2.90 -1.47 7.28
CA PHE A 81 -4.30 -1.07 7.14
C PHE A 81 -4.44 0.33 6.54
N TRP A 82 -3.68 1.32 7.03
CA TRP A 82 -3.83 2.68 6.52
C TRP A 82 -3.09 2.89 5.20
N ILE A 83 -1.77 2.72 5.17
CA ILE A 83 -0.97 3.00 3.96
C ILE A 83 -1.35 2.02 2.84
N GLY A 84 -1.46 0.73 3.14
CA GLY A 84 -1.75 -0.31 2.17
C GLY A 84 -3.19 -0.32 1.61
N SER A 85 -4.15 0.32 2.28
CA SER A 85 -5.56 0.26 1.86
C SER A 85 -6.32 1.57 2.04
N GLY A 86 -6.42 2.10 3.26
CA GLY A 86 -7.22 3.29 3.56
C GLY A 86 -6.79 4.54 2.79
N ALA A 87 -5.49 4.82 2.77
CA ALA A 87 -4.92 5.97 2.07
C ALA A 87 -5.14 5.89 0.56
N ILE A 88 -4.96 4.71 -0.04
CA ILE A 88 -5.21 4.47 -1.47
C ILE A 88 -6.69 4.69 -1.79
N LEU A 89 -7.59 4.14 -0.97
CA LEU A 89 -9.04 4.28 -1.17
C LEU A 89 -9.50 5.74 -1.09
N LEU A 90 -9.04 6.48 -0.08
CA LEU A 90 -9.37 7.91 0.06
C LEU A 90 -8.80 8.75 -1.09
N ALA A 91 -7.60 8.41 -1.58
CA ALA A 91 -7.01 9.04 -2.74
C ALA A 91 -7.81 8.78 -4.01
N LEU A 92 -8.30 7.54 -4.23
CA LEU A 92 -9.14 7.19 -5.39
C LEU A 92 -10.45 7.98 -5.38
N ILE A 93 -11.13 8.03 -4.22
CA ILE A 93 -12.36 8.83 -4.05
C ILE A 93 -12.10 10.31 -4.32
N SER A 94 -11.00 10.85 -3.82
CA SER A 94 -10.68 12.28 -3.96
C SER A 94 -10.37 12.68 -5.40
N THR A 95 -9.73 11.78 -6.17
CA THR A 95 -9.27 12.06 -7.54
C THR A 95 -10.25 11.64 -8.62
N VAL A 96 -11.35 10.96 -8.28
CA VAL A 96 -12.25 10.34 -9.25
C VAL A 96 -12.97 11.31 -10.18
N SER A 97 -13.21 12.53 -9.72
CA SER A 97 -13.90 13.54 -10.50
C SER A 97 -12.98 14.26 -11.48
N VAL A 98 -11.65 14.19 -11.33
CA VAL A 98 -10.71 15.03 -12.09
C VAL A 98 -10.84 14.81 -13.60
N PHE A 99 -10.74 13.57 -14.07
CA PHE A 99 -10.79 13.26 -15.50
C PHE A 99 -12.21 13.30 -16.11
N PRO A 100 -13.24 12.72 -15.46
CA PRO A 100 -14.61 12.83 -15.94
C PRO A 100 -15.10 14.27 -16.05
N GLU A 101 -14.79 15.13 -15.07
CA GLU A 101 -15.19 16.54 -15.08
C GLU A 101 -14.41 17.35 -16.12
N PHE A 102 -13.13 17.01 -16.31
CA PHE A 102 -12.29 17.62 -17.33
C PHE A 102 -12.71 17.26 -18.76
N THR A 103 -13.30 16.09 -18.98
CA THR A 103 -13.78 15.63 -20.31
C THR A 103 -15.21 16.05 -20.64
N ARG A 104 -15.86 16.82 -19.75
CA ARG A 104 -17.17 17.45 -20.02
C ARG A 104 -17.03 18.65 -20.96
N ALA A 105 -18.03 18.84 -21.81
CA ALA A 105 -18.12 19.96 -22.76
C ALA A 105 -18.07 21.31 -22.01
N GLY A 106 -17.46 22.33 -22.61
CA GLY A 106 -17.25 23.66 -22.01
C GLY A 106 -15.98 23.80 -21.16
N THR A 107 -15.65 22.85 -20.28
CA THR A 107 -14.42 22.93 -19.45
C THR A 107 -13.15 22.65 -20.27
N ILE A 108 -13.25 21.69 -21.18
CA ILE A 108 -12.14 21.24 -22.02
C ILE A 108 -11.77 22.29 -23.08
N GLU A 109 -12.75 22.99 -23.64
CA GLU A 109 -12.55 24.07 -24.62
C GLU A 109 -11.75 25.24 -24.03
N ILE A 110 -12.05 25.62 -22.77
CA ILE A 110 -11.29 26.65 -22.05
C ILE A 110 -9.83 26.21 -21.87
N SER A 111 -9.58 24.93 -21.59
CA SER A 111 -8.22 24.42 -21.40
C SER A 111 -7.47 24.25 -22.73
N LEU A 112 -8.17 23.92 -23.82
CA LEU A 112 -7.63 23.78 -25.18
C LEU A 112 -7.39 25.12 -25.87
N SER A 113 -8.03 26.21 -25.43
CA SER A 113 -7.76 27.57 -25.92
C SER A 113 -6.32 28.04 -25.60
N LYS A 114 -5.66 27.40 -24.64
CA LYS A 114 -4.25 27.63 -24.30
C LYS A 114 -3.34 26.83 -25.24
N PRO A 115 -2.18 27.35 -25.66
CA PRO A 115 -1.27 26.69 -26.60
C PRO A 115 -0.51 25.52 -25.94
N VAL A 116 -1.22 24.48 -25.53
CA VAL A 116 -0.68 23.29 -24.86
C VAL A 116 -1.14 22.04 -25.59
N SER A 117 -0.21 21.12 -25.86
CA SER A 117 -0.52 19.83 -26.50
C SER A 117 -1.56 19.05 -25.68
N ARG A 118 -2.53 18.41 -26.35
CA ARG A 118 -3.55 17.56 -25.71
C ARG A 118 -2.93 16.48 -24.81
N THR A 119 -1.84 15.86 -25.27
CA THR A 119 -1.07 14.85 -24.51
C THR A 119 -0.43 15.44 -23.25
N GLY A 120 0.26 16.58 -23.38
CA GLY A 120 0.83 17.28 -22.23
C GLY A 120 -0.22 17.67 -21.18
N LEU A 121 -1.40 18.11 -21.62
CA LEU A 121 -2.50 18.46 -20.71
C LEU A 121 -3.01 17.24 -19.92
N PHE A 122 -3.14 16.09 -20.59
CA PHE A 122 -3.49 14.81 -19.97
C PHE A 122 -2.47 14.40 -18.89
N PHE A 123 -1.18 14.39 -19.22
CA PHE A 123 -0.12 14.00 -18.29
C PHE A 123 0.03 14.98 -17.13
N VAL A 124 -0.13 16.28 -17.35
CA VAL A 124 -0.08 17.28 -16.25
C VAL A 124 -1.23 17.09 -15.27
N LYS A 125 -2.44 16.80 -15.76
CA LYS A 125 -3.60 16.49 -14.91
C LYS A 125 -3.36 15.21 -14.11
N TYR A 126 -2.80 14.18 -14.76
CA TYR A 126 -2.43 12.92 -14.12
C TYR A 126 -1.38 13.12 -13.02
N LEU A 127 -0.30 13.87 -13.32
CA LEU A 127 0.74 14.25 -12.35
C LEU A 127 0.16 15.08 -11.20
N GLY A 128 -0.86 15.90 -11.45
CA GLY A 128 -1.59 16.62 -10.39
C GLY A 128 -2.24 15.68 -9.38
N CYS A 129 -2.87 14.59 -9.85
CA CYS A 129 -3.41 13.55 -8.98
C CYS A 129 -2.31 12.80 -8.20
N MET A 130 -1.17 12.50 -8.83
CA MET A 130 -0.03 11.89 -8.13
C MET A 130 0.53 12.81 -7.04
N LEU A 131 0.69 14.09 -7.35
CA LEU A 131 1.23 15.08 -6.41
C LEU A 131 0.30 15.25 -5.19
N PHE A 132 -1.01 15.20 -5.41
CA PHE A 132 -2.00 15.18 -4.33
C PHE A 132 -1.74 14.03 -3.34
N VAL A 133 -1.51 12.81 -3.84
CA VAL A 133 -1.23 11.64 -2.99
C VAL A 133 0.15 11.73 -2.33
N ALA A 134 1.13 12.26 -3.04
CA ALA A 134 2.46 12.50 -2.51
C ALA A 134 2.42 13.49 -1.33
N LEU A 135 1.64 14.58 -1.42
CA LEU A 135 1.51 15.55 -0.33
C LEU A 135 0.83 14.95 0.91
N GLN A 136 -0.25 14.18 0.71
CA GLN A 136 -0.95 13.53 1.81
C GLN A 136 -0.07 12.48 2.51
N SER A 137 0.66 11.68 1.73
CA SER A 137 1.57 10.66 2.28
C SER A 137 2.81 11.28 2.93
N LEU A 138 3.30 12.39 2.41
CA LEU A 138 4.38 13.18 3.03
C LEU A 138 3.96 13.68 4.42
N LEU A 139 2.74 14.20 4.56
CA LEU A 139 2.24 14.66 5.86
C LEU A 139 2.26 13.54 6.89
N LEU A 140 1.77 12.34 6.53
CA LEU A 140 1.81 11.18 7.41
C LEU A 140 3.25 10.76 7.72
N ALA A 141 4.12 10.70 6.72
CA ALA A 141 5.52 10.33 6.89
C ALA A 141 6.26 11.29 7.84
N VAL A 142 6.02 12.60 7.74
CA VAL A 142 6.59 13.60 8.65
C VAL A 142 6.08 13.42 10.07
N LEU A 143 4.78 13.19 10.27
CA LEU A 143 4.22 12.94 11.60
C LEU A 143 4.83 11.70 12.25
N VAL A 144 4.97 10.61 11.49
CA VAL A 144 5.60 9.37 11.98
C VAL A 144 7.10 9.58 12.25
N PHE A 145 7.81 10.30 11.37
CA PHE A 145 9.23 10.61 11.54
C PHE A 145 9.48 11.42 12.82
N VAL A 146 8.65 12.43 13.08
CA VAL A 146 8.71 13.22 14.32
C VAL A 146 8.33 12.38 15.53
N ALA A 147 7.29 11.55 15.41
CA ALA A 147 6.88 10.67 16.50
C ALA A 147 8.00 9.70 16.90
N ILE A 148 8.65 9.04 15.94
CA ILE A 148 9.77 8.13 16.21
C ILE A 148 10.98 8.89 16.77
N GLY A 149 11.35 10.02 16.15
CA GLY A 149 12.50 10.81 16.59
C GLY A 149 12.37 11.35 18.02
N LEU A 150 11.16 11.74 18.43
CA LEU A 150 10.89 12.23 19.78
C LEU A 150 10.77 11.11 20.82
N ARG A 151 10.32 9.91 20.44
CA ARG A 151 10.02 8.82 21.39
C ARG A 151 11.13 7.80 21.55
N LEU A 152 11.86 7.49 20.47
CA LEU A 152 12.91 6.47 20.47
C LEU A 152 14.32 7.06 20.40
N GLU A 153 14.42 8.39 20.40
CA GLU A 153 15.69 9.14 20.33
C GLU A 153 16.58 8.79 19.12
N TYR A 154 16.01 8.13 18.09
CA TYR A 154 16.68 7.88 16.81
C TYR A 154 15.85 8.41 15.64
N TRP A 155 16.55 8.97 14.66
CA TRP A 155 15.93 9.55 13.46
C TRP A 155 16.13 8.61 12.27
N ASN A 156 15.02 8.08 11.75
CA ASN A 156 15.06 7.14 10.64
C ASN A 156 14.55 7.77 9.33
N TRP A 157 15.48 8.10 8.44
CA TRP A 157 15.16 8.69 7.14
C TRP A 157 14.49 7.71 6.17
N SER A 158 14.58 6.40 6.43
CA SER A 158 13.96 5.38 5.58
C SER A 158 12.43 5.48 5.54
N ILE A 159 11.80 6.10 6.55
CA ILE A 159 10.35 6.35 6.62
C ILE A 159 9.85 7.13 5.38
N PHE A 160 10.67 8.00 4.79
CA PHE A 160 10.26 8.78 3.63
C PHE A 160 10.05 7.93 2.36
N TRP A 161 10.48 6.67 2.32
CA TRP A 161 10.16 5.73 1.24
C TRP A 161 8.65 5.46 1.11
N ILE A 162 7.86 5.73 2.14
CA ILE A 162 6.39 5.67 2.10
C ILE A 162 5.83 6.52 0.96
N VAL A 163 6.37 7.71 0.74
CA VAL A 163 5.85 8.67 -0.23
C VAL A 163 5.92 8.13 -1.67
N PRO A 164 7.10 7.75 -2.20
CA PRO A 164 7.19 7.23 -3.57
C PRO A 164 6.49 5.88 -3.73
N VAL A 165 6.58 4.98 -2.74
CA VAL A 165 5.94 3.66 -2.81
C VAL A 165 4.42 3.77 -2.86
N LEU A 166 3.83 4.60 -1.98
CA LEU A 166 2.39 4.80 -1.96
C LEU A 166 1.89 5.53 -3.22
N THR A 167 2.63 6.54 -3.68
CA THR A 167 2.29 7.27 -4.90
C THR A 167 2.31 6.34 -6.11
N PHE A 168 3.30 5.44 -6.19
CA PHE A 168 3.37 4.43 -7.24
C PHE A 168 2.24 3.40 -7.13
N ALA A 169 1.96 2.86 -5.94
CA ALA A 169 0.84 1.93 -5.74
C ALA A 169 -0.51 2.54 -6.15
N PHE A 170 -0.74 3.81 -5.80
CA PHE A 170 -1.91 4.57 -6.23
C PHE A 170 -1.94 4.75 -7.76
N SER A 171 -0.80 5.09 -8.36
CA SER A 171 -0.64 5.28 -9.81
C SER A 171 -1.21 4.13 -10.64
N LEU A 172 -0.88 2.89 -10.23
CA LEU A 172 -1.26 1.66 -10.90
C LEU A 172 -2.79 1.53 -11.02
N ILE A 173 -3.51 1.78 -9.92
CA ILE A 173 -4.97 1.69 -9.88
C ILE A 173 -5.60 2.91 -10.56
N HIS A 174 -5.02 4.09 -10.33
CA HIS A 174 -5.53 5.34 -10.89
C HIS A 174 -5.46 5.33 -12.42
N SER A 175 -4.49 4.66 -13.05
CA SER A 175 -4.41 4.51 -14.51
C SER A 175 -5.70 3.92 -15.12
N VAL A 176 -6.27 2.89 -14.48
CA VAL A 176 -7.53 2.25 -14.89
C VAL A 176 -8.72 3.19 -14.62
N GLN A 177 -8.74 3.84 -13.46
CA GLN A 177 -9.76 4.82 -13.12
C GLN A 177 -9.81 5.97 -14.15
N VAL A 178 -8.64 6.46 -14.57
CA VAL A 178 -8.49 7.50 -15.61
C VAL A 178 -9.01 7.00 -16.94
N LEU A 179 -8.63 5.80 -17.36
CA LEU A 179 -9.12 5.20 -18.61
C LEU A 179 -10.66 5.18 -18.65
N VAL A 180 -11.29 4.63 -17.62
CA VAL A 180 -12.75 4.55 -17.52
C VAL A 180 -13.36 5.96 -17.44
N GLY A 181 -12.72 6.88 -16.72
CA GLY A 181 -13.17 8.25 -16.61
C GLY A 181 -13.22 8.99 -17.95
N VAL A 182 -12.20 8.79 -18.78
CA VAL A 182 -12.10 9.39 -20.13
C VAL A 182 -13.11 8.77 -21.10
N VAL A 183 -13.34 7.46 -21.02
CA VAL A 183 -14.29 6.74 -21.88
C VAL A 183 -15.74 7.09 -21.52
N THR A 184 -16.09 7.00 -20.24
CA THR A 184 -17.48 7.10 -19.78
C THR A 184 -17.93 8.52 -19.44
N LYS A 185 -17.00 9.48 -19.24
CA LYS A 185 -17.30 10.86 -18.77
C LYS A 185 -18.11 10.92 -17.45
N SER A 186 -18.11 9.82 -16.68
CA SER A 186 -18.86 9.68 -15.43
C SER A 186 -17.94 9.36 -14.27
N SER A 187 -17.95 10.24 -13.26
CA SER A 187 -17.19 10.04 -12.01
C SER A 187 -17.65 8.80 -11.26
N LEU A 188 -18.96 8.51 -11.23
CA LEU A 188 -19.47 7.37 -10.48
C LEU A 188 -19.00 6.04 -11.10
N VAL A 189 -19.04 5.91 -12.42
CA VAL A 189 -18.58 4.69 -13.12
C VAL A 189 -17.07 4.53 -12.99
N SER A 190 -16.31 5.61 -13.14
CA SER A 190 -14.86 5.62 -12.93
C SER A 190 -14.49 5.15 -11.51
N LEU A 191 -15.22 5.61 -10.49
CA LEU A 191 -14.99 5.19 -9.10
C LEU A 191 -15.30 3.71 -8.89
N LEU A 192 -16.48 3.27 -9.30
CA LEU A 192 -16.91 1.88 -9.09
C LEU A 192 -15.95 0.91 -9.77
N VAL A 193 -15.57 1.16 -11.02
CA VAL A 193 -14.63 0.29 -11.73
C VAL A 193 -13.23 0.36 -11.11
N GLY A 194 -12.76 1.54 -10.71
CA GLY A 194 -11.46 1.69 -10.04
C GLY A 194 -11.37 0.91 -8.74
N VAL A 195 -12.40 1.01 -7.88
CA VAL A 195 -12.47 0.28 -6.61
C VAL A 195 -12.66 -1.22 -6.84
N SER A 196 -13.54 -1.63 -7.77
CA SER A 196 -13.72 -3.04 -8.11
C SER A 196 -12.42 -3.66 -8.65
N PHE A 197 -11.69 -2.94 -9.50
CA PHE A 197 -10.40 -3.38 -10.01
C PHE A 197 -9.38 -3.51 -8.88
N TRP A 198 -9.32 -2.54 -7.96
CA TRP A 198 -8.44 -2.61 -6.79
C TRP A 198 -8.72 -3.84 -5.91
N VAL A 199 -9.99 -4.09 -5.56
CA VAL A 199 -10.40 -5.26 -4.78
C VAL A 199 -10.08 -6.57 -5.50
N MET A 200 -10.32 -6.63 -6.82
CA MET A 200 -9.99 -7.80 -7.64
C MET A 200 -8.48 -8.08 -7.61
N VAL A 201 -7.65 -7.06 -7.83
CA VAL A 201 -6.18 -7.18 -7.80
C VAL A 201 -5.69 -7.61 -6.42
N TRP A 202 -6.28 -7.05 -5.35
CA TRP A 202 -5.97 -7.44 -3.98
C TRP A 202 -6.32 -8.92 -3.72
N MET A 203 -7.51 -9.37 -4.11
CA MET A 203 -7.94 -10.77 -3.98
C MET A 203 -7.03 -11.74 -4.75
N LEU A 204 -6.65 -11.38 -5.98
CA LEU A 204 -5.73 -12.18 -6.78
C LEU A 204 -4.34 -12.31 -6.14
N GLN A 205 -3.85 -11.25 -5.50
CA GLN A 205 -2.55 -11.30 -4.84
C GLN A 205 -2.60 -12.07 -3.53
N VAL A 206 -3.66 -11.88 -2.74
CA VAL A 206 -3.88 -12.68 -1.52
C VAL A 206 -3.97 -14.16 -1.87
N SER A 207 -4.70 -14.52 -2.93
CA SER A 207 -4.79 -15.91 -3.36
C SER A 207 -3.44 -16.44 -3.88
N GLU A 208 -2.68 -15.67 -4.67
CA GLU A 208 -1.33 -16.07 -5.11
C GLU A 208 -0.39 -16.31 -3.91
N GLN A 209 -0.40 -15.43 -2.92
CA GLN A 209 0.45 -15.54 -1.73
C GLN A 209 0.05 -16.75 -0.87
N THR A 210 -1.23 -16.87 -0.52
CA THR A 210 -1.72 -18.00 0.29
C THR A 210 -1.46 -19.32 -0.41
N MET A 211 -1.69 -19.37 -1.73
CA MET A 211 -1.50 -20.61 -2.48
C MET A 211 -0.03 -20.94 -2.66
N TYR A 212 0.86 -19.95 -2.80
CA TYR A 212 2.31 -20.19 -2.78
C TYR A 212 2.79 -20.72 -1.44
N LEU A 213 2.35 -20.09 -0.34
CA LEU A 213 2.67 -20.53 1.02
C LEU A 213 2.28 -22.00 1.17
N ASN A 214 1.03 -22.35 0.82
CA ASN A 214 0.50 -23.69 0.97
C ASN A 214 1.09 -24.73 0.02
N SER A 215 1.52 -24.36 -1.19
CA SER A 215 1.94 -25.32 -2.23
C SER A 215 3.45 -25.50 -2.38
N TYR A 216 4.25 -24.48 -2.06
CA TYR A 216 5.71 -24.54 -2.18
C TYR A 216 6.37 -24.38 -0.82
N ALA A 217 6.04 -23.32 -0.08
CA ALA A 217 6.78 -22.98 1.13
C ALA A 217 6.53 -24.00 2.26
N MET A 218 5.28 -24.41 2.47
CA MET A 218 4.89 -25.41 3.48
C MET A 218 5.21 -26.85 3.04
N VAL A 219 5.09 -27.16 1.74
CA VAL A 219 5.37 -28.50 1.19
C VAL A 219 6.87 -28.81 1.21
N GLU A 220 7.71 -27.84 0.84
CA GLU A 220 9.17 -27.98 0.87
C GLU A 220 9.71 -28.14 2.30
N GLU A 221 8.96 -27.70 3.30
CA GLU A 221 9.27 -27.88 4.72
C GLU A 221 8.55 -29.07 5.40
N LYS A 222 7.83 -29.88 4.62
CA LYS A 222 7.12 -31.10 5.04
C LYS A 222 5.90 -30.84 5.95
N MET A 223 5.12 -29.79 5.71
CA MET A 223 3.92 -29.45 6.48
C MET A 223 2.67 -29.41 5.59
N LYS A 224 1.61 -30.15 5.94
CA LYS A 224 0.28 -29.97 5.36
C LYS A 224 -0.66 -29.32 6.38
N VAL A 225 -1.40 -28.32 5.93
CA VAL A 225 -2.55 -27.75 6.63
C VAL A 225 -3.77 -28.54 6.20
N ASP A 226 -4.37 -29.30 7.13
CA ASP A 226 -5.63 -29.97 6.85
C ASP A 226 -6.78 -28.95 7.00
N TRP A 227 -7.39 -28.57 5.87
CA TRP A 227 -8.42 -27.52 5.78
C TRP A 227 -9.68 -27.80 6.62
N LYS A 228 -9.84 -29.03 7.14
CA LYS A 228 -10.97 -29.44 7.98
C LYS A 228 -10.69 -29.44 9.49
N SER A 229 -9.44 -29.63 9.92
CA SER A 229 -9.08 -29.74 11.34
C SER A 229 -8.15 -28.63 11.84
N GLY A 230 -7.55 -27.83 10.94
CA GLY A 230 -6.63 -26.76 11.33
C GLY A 230 -5.29 -27.24 11.91
N GLU A 231 -5.08 -28.55 12.00
CA GLU A 231 -3.83 -29.13 12.48
C GLU A 231 -2.79 -29.20 11.37
N VAL A 232 -1.58 -28.73 11.68
CA VAL A 232 -0.42 -28.83 10.80
C VAL A 232 0.31 -30.14 11.12
N THR A 233 0.10 -31.16 10.29
CA THR A 233 0.75 -32.46 10.45
C THR A 233 1.95 -32.58 9.52
N GLY A 234 3.05 -33.15 10.04
CA GLY A 234 4.27 -33.41 9.28
C GLY A 234 4.06 -34.59 8.33
N LEU A 235 4.53 -34.49 7.08
CA LEU A 235 4.38 -35.56 6.09
C LEU A 235 5.69 -36.10 5.53
N ASP A 236 5.69 -37.41 5.27
CA ASP A 236 6.75 -38.16 4.59
C ASP A 236 6.76 -37.91 3.06
N GLU A 237 7.96 -38.11 2.48
CA GLU A 237 8.39 -37.74 1.11
C GLU A 237 7.43 -38.09 -0.04
N LYS A 238 6.59 -39.11 0.09
CA LYS A 238 5.74 -39.61 -1.00
C LYS A 238 4.40 -38.88 -1.18
N GLN A 239 3.93 -38.10 -0.19
CA GLN A 239 2.66 -37.35 -0.29
C GLN A 239 2.83 -35.90 -0.72
N ALA A 240 4.07 -35.44 -0.93
CA ALA A 240 4.44 -34.11 -1.40
C ALA A 240 4.39 -33.99 -2.94
N GLU A 241 4.60 -35.10 -3.66
CA GLU A 241 4.54 -35.15 -5.14
C GLU A 241 3.10 -35.23 -5.69
N ASP A 242 2.15 -35.78 -4.93
CA ASP A 242 0.77 -36.05 -5.39
C ASP A 242 -0.20 -34.86 -5.29
N LEU A 243 0.25 -33.69 -4.84
CA LEU A 243 -0.61 -32.51 -4.76
C LEU A 243 -0.61 -31.75 -6.09
N ASP A 244 -1.75 -31.80 -6.76
CA ASP A 244 -2.18 -30.98 -7.91
C ASP A 244 -2.01 -29.45 -7.67
N ALA A 245 -1.61 -29.04 -6.47
CA ALA A 245 -1.28 -27.69 -6.02
C ALA A 245 -0.24 -26.97 -6.90
N GLN A 246 0.70 -27.69 -7.54
CA GLN A 246 1.64 -27.06 -8.48
C GLN A 246 0.97 -26.60 -9.78
N GLY A 247 -0.01 -27.36 -10.28
CA GLY A 247 -0.80 -27.04 -11.47
C GLY A 247 -1.70 -25.83 -11.24
N TYR A 248 -2.44 -25.84 -10.12
CA TYR A 248 -3.26 -24.70 -9.69
C TYR A 248 -2.41 -23.44 -9.48
N TYR A 249 -1.23 -23.55 -8.86
CA TYR A 249 -0.34 -22.39 -8.68
C TYR A 249 0.13 -21.82 -10.03
N LYS A 250 0.54 -22.67 -10.98
CA LYS A 250 0.93 -22.21 -12.32
C LYS A 250 -0.22 -21.51 -13.04
N LEU A 251 -1.44 -22.00 -12.89
CA LEU A 251 -2.64 -21.38 -13.46
C LEU A 251 -2.89 -20.00 -12.83
N VAL A 252 -2.91 -19.91 -11.50
CA VAL A 252 -3.10 -18.63 -10.78
C VAL A 252 -1.97 -17.64 -11.09
N LYS A 253 -0.71 -18.10 -11.20
CA LYS A 253 0.42 -17.27 -11.62
C LYS A 253 0.25 -16.74 -13.04
N SER A 254 -0.19 -17.58 -13.96
CA SER A 254 -0.42 -17.19 -15.36
C SER A 254 -1.54 -16.15 -15.47
N VAL A 255 -2.61 -16.33 -14.69
CA VAL A 255 -3.74 -15.39 -14.64
C VAL A 255 -3.38 -14.08 -13.93
N SER A 256 -2.52 -14.11 -12.91
CA SER A 256 -2.09 -12.93 -12.15
C SER A 256 -0.93 -12.16 -12.79
N ALA A 257 -0.13 -12.80 -13.65
CA ALA A 257 1.01 -12.19 -14.35
C ALA A 257 0.71 -10.86 -15.08
N PRO A 258 -0.43 -10.68 -15.77
CA PRO A 258 -0.72 -9.41 -16.46
C PRO A 258 -1.23 -8.31 -15.52
N PHE A 259 -1.57 -8.61 -14.27
CA PHE A 259 -2.13 -7.63 -13.34
C PHE A 259 -1.03 -6.90 -12.54
N PRO A 260 -1.27 -5.62 -12.17
CA PRO A 260 -0.31 -4.87 -11.37
C PRO A 260 -0.14 -5.49 -9.97
N LYS A 261 1.09 -5.50 -9.45
CA LYS A 261 1.44 -6.10 -8.15
C LYS A 261 1.35 -5.10 -6.98
N VAL A 262 0.20 -4.43 -6.86
CA VAL A 262 -0.04 -3.34 -5.88
C VAL A 262 0.32 -3.70 -4.43
N ARG A 263 -0.11 -4.87 -3.91
CA ARG A 263 0.18 -5.27 -2.53
C ARG A 263 1.63 -5.68 -2.35
N ASP A 264 2.27 -6.27 -3.36
CA ASP A 264 3.70 -6.59 -3.28
C ASP A 264 4.54 -5.30 -3.22
N VAL A 265 4.10 -4.24 -3.92
CA VAL A 265 4.69 -2.89 -3.82
C VAL A 265 4.51 -2.32 -2.41
N THR A 266 3.32 -2.41 -1.80
CA THR A 266 3.13 -1.90 -0.43
C THR A 266 3.84 -2.75 0.61
N LEU A 267 3.96 -4.07 0.42
CA LEU A 267 4.76 -4.97 1.27
C LEU A 267 6.26 -4.73 1.13
N SER A 268 6.74 -4.24 -0.02
CA SER A 268 8.14 -3.83 -0.18
C SER A 268 8.54 -2.70 0.77
N LEU A 269 7.55 -1.94 1.28
CA LEU A 269 7.80 -0.93 2.29
C LEU A 269 8.42 -1.52 3.56
N ASP A 270 7.94 -2.69 4.01
CA ASP A 270 8.49 -3.34 5.21
C ASP A 270 9.98 -3.70 5.05
N GLN A 271 10.44 -3.91 3.82
CA GLN A 271 11.86 -4.18 3.54
C GLN A 271 12.68 -2.90 3.36
N LEU A 272 12.07 -1.81 2.88
CA LEU A 272 12.74 -0.53 2.64
C LEU A 272 12.82 0.33 3.91
N VAL A 273 11.85 0.20 4.80
CA VAL A 273 11.83 0.87 6.10
C VAL A 273 12.49 -0.05 7.12
N SER A 274 13.82 -0.05 7.14
CA SER A 274 14.59 -0.76 8.17
C SER A 274 14.49 -0.03 9.50
N PHE A 275 13.94 -0.66 10.52
CA PHE A 275 14.04 -0.20 11.90
C PHE A 275 15.30 -0.79 12.55
N ARG A 276 15.75 -0.19 13.64
CA ARG A 276 16.84 -0.75 14.46
C ARG A 276 16.33 -2.05 15.08
N ASP A 277 17.11 -3.13 14.99
CA ASP A 277 16.82 -4.36 15.72
C ASP A 277 16.78 -4.02 17.22
N SER A 278 15.60 -4.16 17.82
CA SER A 278 15.40 -3.80 19.23
C SER A 278 16.10 -4.79 20.16
N GLY A 279 16.38 -6.01 19.66
CA GLY A 279 16.94 -7.10 20.46
C GLY A 279 15.94 -7.65 21.49
N SER A 280 14.64 -7.44 21.24
CA SER A 280 13.55 -7.78 22.15
C SER A 280 13.16 -9.25 22.01
N ILE A 281 12.73 -9.87 23.11
CA ILE A 281 12.27 -11.26 23.13
C ILE A 281 10.89 -11.35 22.46
N LEU A 282 10.07 -10.30 22.52
CA LEU A 282 8.79 -10.23 21.77
C LEU A 282 8.98 -10.09 20.26
N GLU A 283 10.13 -9.60 19.78
CA GLU A 283 10.50 -9.70 18.37
C GLU A 283 10.62 -11.15 17.91
N GLN A 284 10.97 -12.05 18.83
CA GLN A 284 11.02 -13.49 18.61
C GLN A 284 9.68 -14.19 18.90
N ILE A 285 8.80 -13.57 19.71
CA ILE A 285 7.48 -14.09 20.09
C ILE A 285 6.41 -13.30 19.33
N ASP A 286 6.09 -13.77 18.12
CA ASP A 286 4.97 -13.27 17.32
C ASP A 286 3.66 -13.39 18.14
N LEU A 287 3.10 -12.27 18.61
CA LEU A 287 2.03 -12.18 19.62
C LEU A 287 0.64 -12.69 19.17
N LEU A 288 0.55 -13.32 17.99
CA LEU A 288 -0.61 -14.11 17.54
C LEU A 288 -0.40 -15.63 17.69
N ALA A 289 0.78 -16.08 18.10
CA ALA A 289 1.16 -17.49 18.20
C ALA A 289 1.09 -17.99 19.65
N SER A 290 -0.11 -18.12 20.19
CA SER A 290 -0.31 -18.85 21.44
C SER A 290 -0.06 -20.35 21.22
N VAL A 291 1.13 -20.80 21.64
CA VAL A 291 1.48 -22.13 22.19
C VAL A 291 0.98 -23.37 21.42
N GLU A 292 1.72 -23.84 20.40
CA GLU A 292 1.98 -25.29 20.23
C GLU A 292 3.13 -25.66 19.26
N LYS A 293 3.98 -26.61 19.70
CA LYS A 293 5.01 -27.42 18.98
C LYS A 293 6.04 -26.69 18.09
N ASN A 294 7.19 -26.44 18.72
CA ASN A 294 8.41 -25.80 18.24
C ASN A 294 8.99 -26.21 16.86
N ASP A 295 8.65 -27.36 16.26
CA ASP A 295 9.22 -27.77 14.95
C ASP A 295 8.41 -27.30 13.74
N VAL A 296 7.10 -27.12 13.91
CA VAL A 296 6.18 -26.67 12.85
C VAL A 296 6.28 -25.15 12.68
N GLN A 297 6.48 -24.45 13.80
CA GLN A 297 6.49 -22.99 13.89
C GLN A 297 7.77 -22.34 13.30
N TYR A 298 8.94 -22.97 13.47
CA TYR A 298 10.19 -22.47 12.87
C TYR A 298 10.19 -22.60 11.34
N LYS A 299 9.57 -23.68 10.85
CA LYS A 299 9.39 -23.93 9.43
C LYS A 299 8.43 -22.89 8.83
N SER A 300 7.23 -22.72 9.38
CA SER A 300 6.26 -21.74 8.84
C SER A 300 6.84 -20.32 8.72
N GLN A 301 7.70 -19.89 9.65
CA GLN A 301 8.41 -18.61 9.56
C GLN A 301 9.45 -18.53 8.43
N ARG A 302 10.17 -19.61 8.12
CA ARG A 302 11.08 -19.68 6.96
C ARG A 302 10.31 -19.72 5.64
N ALA A 303 9.20 -20.45 5.60
CA ALA A 303 8.26 -20.45 4.47
C ALA A 303 7.72 -19.05 4.18
N GLU A 304 7.37 -18.27 5.20
CA GLU A 304 6.92 -16.89 5.05
C GLU A 304 8.04 -15.93 4.61
N ARG A 305 9.25 -16.04 5.17
CA ARG A 305 10.41 -15.23 4.74
C ARG A 305 10.74 -15.47 3.26
N ARG A 306 10.77 -16.74 2.82
CA ARG A 306 10.97 -17.07 1.39
C ARG A 306 9.83 -16.58 0.49
N THR A 307 8.60 -16.57 0.99
CA THR A 307 7.45 -15.97 0.28
C THR A 307 7.64 -14.48 0.06
N ARG A 308 8.20 -13.78 1.04
CA ARG A 308 8.48 -12.34 0.97
C ARG A 308 9.66 -12.02 0.03
N GLU A 309 10.64 -12.92 -0.09
CA GLU A 309 11.81 -12.79 -0.98
C GLU A 309 11.60 -13.35 -2.40
N ARG A 310 10.42 -13.92 -2.67
CA ARG A 310 10.13 -14.69 -3.89
C ARG A 310 10.34 -13.94 -5.20
N HIS A 311 10.08 -12.64 -5.21
CA HIS A 311 10.23 -11.81 -6.40
C HIS A 311 11.24 -10.71 -6.14
N THR A 312 12.24 -10.60 -7.02
CA THR A 312 13.16 -9.47 -7.02
C THR A 312 12.36 -8.17 -7.15
N MET A 313 12.61 -7.20 -6.27
CA MET A 313 11.92 -5.90 -6.28
C MET A 313 11.84 -5.29 -7.68
N LYS A 314 12.92 -5.35 -8.44
CA LYS A 314 12.98 -4.87 -9.83
C LYS A 314 11.91 -5.48 -10.74
N TYR A 315 11.62 -6.77 -10.61
CA TYR A 315 10.59 -7.44 -11.42
C TYR A 315 9.20 -6.90 -11.10
N ILE A 316 8.88 -6.71 -9.81
CA ILE A 316 7.58 -6.23 -9.32
C ILE A 316 7.30 -4.81 -9.83
N TYR A 317 8.28 -3.92 -9.68
CA TYR A 317 8.17 -2.53 -10.16
C TYR A 317 8.09 -2.48 -11.68
N LEU A 318 8.93 -3.25 -12.40
CA LEU A 318 8.96 -3.21 -13.86
C LEU A 318 7.69 -3.78 -14.51
N SER A 319 7.18 -4.92 -14.02
CA SER A 319 5.94 -5.51 -14.55
C SER A 319 4.74 -4.60 -14.32
N SER A 320 4.68 -3.99 -13.13
CA SER A 320 3.60 -3.06 -12.77
C SER A 320 3.68 -1.75 -13.56
N LEU A 321 4.88 -1.21 -13.77
CA LEU A 321 5.10 -0.03 -14.60
C LEU A 321 4.76 -0.31 -16.07
N GLY A 322 5.08 -1.51 -16.57
CA GLY A 322 4.67 -1.95 -17.91
C GLY A 322 3.15 -1.93 -18.09
N PHE A 323 2.40 -2.48 -17.12
CA PHE A 323 0.93 -2.40 -17.11
C PHE A 323 0.44 -0.95 -17.14
N GLU A 324 0.98 -0.11 -16.26
CA GLU A 324 0.61 1.31 -16.17
C GLU A 324 0.84 2.05 -17.49
N CYS A 325 2.01 1.86 -18.11
CA CYS A 325 2.34 2.48 -19.39
C CYS A 325 1.36 2.07 -20.49
N VAL A 326 0.96 0.79 -20.54
CA VAL A 326 -0.01 0.30 -21.54
C VAL A 326 -1.38 0.94 -21.32
N VAL A 327 -1.89 0.92 -20.09
CA VAL A 327 -3.21 1.48 -19.76
C VAL A 327 -3.26 2.99 -19.96
N LEU A 328 -2.23 3.72 -19.50
CA LEU A 328 -2.13 5.17 -19.69
C LEU A 328 -1.97 5.55 -21.15
N SER A 329 -1.19 4.80 -21.94
CA SER A 329 -1.04 5.07 -23.37
C SER A 329 -2.38 4.91 -24.10
N LEU A 330 -3.14 3.87 -23.75
CA LEU A 330 -4.48 3.65 -24.29
C LEU A 330 -5.45 4.77 -23.88
N ALA A 331 -5.44 5.18 -22.61
CA ALA A 331 -6.25 6.31 -22.12
C ALA A 331 -5.89 7.63 -22.81
N CYS A 332 -4.60 7.91 -22.97
CA CYS A 332 -4.09 9.10 -23.64
C CYS A 332 -4.49 9.10 -25.13
N PHE A 333 -4.37 7.96 -25.81
CA PHE A 333 -4.75 7.81 -27.20
C PHE A 333 -6.25 8.07 -27.43
N ILE A 334 -7.11 7.52 -26.57
CA ILE A 334 -8.56 7.77 -26.59
C ILE A 334 -8.85 9.25 -26.34
N PHE A 335 -8.16 9.86 -25.37
CA PHE A 335 -8.31 11.29 -25.07
C PHE A 335 -7.90 12.18 -26.26
N VAL A 336 -6.80 11.88 -26.96
CA VAL A 336 -6.34 12.72 -28.08
C VAL A 336 -7.27 12.63 -29.29
N ARG A 337 -7.77 11.42 -29.60
CA ARG A 337 -8.62 11.17 -30.77
C ARG A 337 -10.07 11.62 -30.61
N ARG A 338 -10.52 11.85 -29.38
CA ARG A 338 -11.92 12.20 -29.13
C ARG A 338 -12.12 13.69 -29.42
N ASP A 339 -13.15 13.99 -30.20
CA ASP A 339 -13.63 15.35 -30.38
C ASP A 339 -14.44 15.75 -29.15
N TYR A 340 -14.12 16.91 -28.60
CA TYR A 340 -14.56 17.39 -27.30
C TYR A 340 -15.25 18.73 -27.41
#